data_AF-A0A1V2G6W6-F1
#
_entry.id   AF-A0A1V2G6W6-F1
#
_cell.length_a   1.000
_cell.length_b   1.000
_cell.length_c   1.000
_cell.angle_alpha   90.00
_cell.angle_beta   90.00
_cell.angle_gamma   90.00
#
_symmetry.space_group_name_H-M   'P 1'
#
loop_
_entity.id
_entity.type
_entity.pdbx_description
1 polymer ?
#
loop_
_entity_poly.entity_id
_entity_poly.type
_entity_poly.pdbx_seq_one_letter_code
_entity_poly.pdbx_strand_id
1 'polypeptide(L)' 'MRVVILGSGVVGVASAWYLNQAGHEVTVI' A
#
# COMPACT_ATOMS: atom_id res chain seq x y z
N MET A 1 3.81 6.22 -8.96
CA MET A 1 5.02 6.14 -8.08
C MET A 1 5.03 4.77 -7.42
N ARG A 2 6.20 4.18 -7.13
CA ARG A 2 6.32 2.88 -6.47
C ARG A 2 6.39 3.05 -4.96
N VAL A 3 5.57 2.29 -4.23
CA VAL A 3 5.47 2.36 -2.75
C VAL A 3 5.66 0.96 -2.17
N VAL A 4 6.54 0.83 -1.19
CA VAL A 4 6.70 -0.39 -0.40
C VAL A 4 6.20 -0.15 1.01
N ILE A 5 5.28 -0.99 1.47
CA ILE A 5 4.74 -0.96 2.84
C ILE A 5 5.32 -2.16 3.58
N LEU A 6 6.06 -1.90 4.66
CA LEU A 6 6.64 -2.93 5.52
C LEU A 6 5.70 -3.18 6.70
N GLY A 7 4.96 -4.29 6.65
CA GLY A 7 3.96 -4.72 7.62
C GLY A 7 2.54 -4.77 7.05
N SER A 8 1.87 -5.90 7.25
CA SER A 8 0.51 -6.19 6.75
C SER A 8 -0.60 -5.94 7.77
N GLY A 9 -0.39 -5.03 8.72
CA GLY A 9 -1.42 -4.64 9.69
C GLY A 9 -2.57 -3.87 9.03
N VAL A 10 -3.67 -3.66 9.77
CA VAL A 10 -4.89 -2.98 9.26
C VAL A 10 -4.57 -1.63 8.60
N VAL A 11 -3.69 -0.84 9.22
CA VAL A 11 -3.24 0.46 8.68
C VAL A 11 -2.46 0.28 7.37
N GLY A 12 -1.58 -0.72 7.30
CA GLY A 12 -0.78 -1.01 6.10
C GLY A 12 -1.65 -1.43 4.92
N VAL A 13 -2.62 -2.32 5.16
CA VAL A 13 -3.56 -2.78 4.13
C VAL A 13 -4.51 -1.68 3.68
N ALA A 14 -5.04 -0.87 4.61
CA ALA A 14 -5.90 0.26 4.27
C ALA A 14 -5.16 1.32 3.44
N SER A 15 -3.90 1.59 3.81
CA SER A 15 -3.02 2.51 3.06
C SER A 15 -2.70 1.94 1.67
N ALA A 16 -2.41 0.64 1.56
CA ALA A 16 -2.16 -0.03 0.30
C ALA A 16 -3.37 0.06 -0.65
N TRP A 17 -4.57 -0.17 -0.13
CA TRP A 17 -5.82 -0.08 -0.89
C TRP A 17 -6.02 1.33 -1.46
N TYR A 18 -5.89 2.34 -0.60
CA TYR A 18 -6.07 3.74 -1.01
C TYR A 18 -5.03 4.18 -2.05
N LEU A 19 -3.76 3.85 -1.82
CA LEU A 19 -2.66 4.19 -2.73
C LEU A 19 -2.78 3.48 -4.08
N ASN A 20 -3.20 2.21 -4.09
CA ASN A 20 -3.43 1.47 -5.33
C ASN A 20 -4.54 2.13 -6.16
N GLN A 21 -5.64 2.56 -5.52
CA GLN A 21 -6.73 3.24 -6.21
C GLN A 21 -6.34 4.62 -6.76
N ALA A 22 -5.42 5.31 -6.09
CA ALA A 22 -4.82 6.56 -6.58
C ALA A 22 -3.78 6.35 -7.72
N GLY A 23 -3.60 5.12 -8.21
CA GLY A 23 -2.72 4.79 -9.33
C GLY A 23 -1.25 4.60 -8.94
N HIS A 24 -0.98 4.32 -7.66
CA HIS A 24 0.36 3.95 -7.21
C HIS A 24 0.59 2.45 -7.35
N GLU A 25 1.80 2.06 -7.74
CA GLU A 25 2.24 0.66 -7.76
C GLU A 25 2.71 0.31 -6.35
N VAL A 26 1.91 -0.47 -5.62
CA VAL A 26 2.14 -0.77 -4.20
C VAL A 26 2.53 -2.23 -4.00
N THR A 27 3.59 -2.48 -3.25
CA THR A 27 3.97 -3.79 -2.74
C THR A 27 3.93 -3.77 -1.21
N VAL A 28 3.23 -4.73 -0.60
CA VAL A 28 3.23 -4.94 0.85
C VAL A 28 4.13 -6.13 1.16
N ILE A 29 5.01 -5.97 2.15
CA ILE A 29 5.92 -7.01 2.67
C ILE A 29 5.60 -7.26 4.14
#